data_AF-A0A9E7C1G1-F1
#
_entry.id   AF-A0A9E7C1G1-F1
#
_cell.length_a   1.000
_cell.length_b   1.000
_cell.length_c   1.000
_cell.angle_alpha   90.00
_cell.angle_beta   90.00
_cell.angle_gamma   90.00
#
_symmetry.space_group_name_H-M   'P 1'
#
loop_
_entity.id
_entity.type
_entity.pdbx_description
1 polymer ?
#
loop_
_entity_poly.entity_id
_entity_poly.type
_entity_poly.pdbx_seq_one_letter_code
_entity_poly.pdbx_strand_id
1 'polypeptide(L)'
;MTTWEIVRWLHLLAMAFFVGGQLFLVAAVVPSLRGGEEDRVRLRAIARRFGWGSLVALLVLLVTGAAMAGHFHRWGDGTLHVKLALVALAGVLVLWHLRRPQQHWLEGAVFVVSLVIVWLGLSIAH
;
A
#
# COMPACT_ATOMS: atom_id res chain seq x y z
N MET A 1 -20.42 -5.67 16.77
CA MET A 1 -19.07 -5.88 16.21
C MET A 1 -18.10 -6.01 17.36
N THR A 2 -17.26 -7.06 17.36
CA THR A 2 -16.18 -7.18 18.35
C THR A 2 -15.04 -6.21 18.02
N THR A 3 -14.21 -5.84 18.99
CA THR A 3 -13.05 -4.96 18.76
C THR A 3 -12.12 -5.52 17.68
N TRP A 4 -11.96 -6.84 17.62
CA TRP A 4 -11.13 -7.53 16.63
C TRP A 4 -11.72 -7.51 15.22
N GLU A 5 -13.04 -7.58 15.09
CA GLU A 5 -13.71 -7.37 13.80
C GLU A 5 -13.43 -5.97 13.26
N ILE A 6 -13.45 -4.94 14.12
CA ILE A 6 -13.14 -3.56 13.72
C ILE A 6 -11.67 -3.44 13.26
N VAL A 7 -10.73 -4.05 13.98
CA VAL A 7 -9.30 -4.07 13.61
C VAL A 7 -9.10 -4.75 12.26
N ARG A 8 -9.73 -5.93 12.05
CA ARG A 8 -9.64 -6.65 10.78
C ARG A 8 -10.30 -5.89 9.64
N TRP A 9 -11.47 -5.30 9.88
CA TRP A 9 -12.17 -4.47 8.90
C TRP A 9 -11.33 -3.27 8.48
N LEU A 10 -10.73 -2.57 9.45
CA LEU A 10 -9.85 -1.43 9.20
C LEU A 10 -8.59 -1.85 8.43
N HIS A 11 -8.01 -2.99 8.76
CA HIS A 11 -6.88 -3.56 8.02
C HIS A 11 -7.24 -3.81 6.55
N LEU A 12 -8.40 -4.44 6.29
CA LEU A 12 -8.87 -4.73 4.94
C LEU A 12 -9.22 -3.44 4.16
N LEU A 13 -9.80 -2.44 4.83
CA LEU A 13 -10.09 -1.14 4.22
C LEU A 13 -8.80 -0.42 3.80
N ALA A 14 -7.79 -0.41 4.66
CA ALA A 14 -6.48 0.16 4.34
C ALA A 14 -5.80 -0.60 3.20
N MET A 15 -5.92 -1.93 3.17
CA MET A 15 -5.41 -2.77 2.09
C MET A 15 -6.10 -2.46 0.76
N ALA A 16 -7.43 -2.33 0.77
CA ALA A 16 -8.24 -2.02 -0.40
C ALA A 16 -7.91 -0.62 -0.94
N PHE A 17 -7.75 0.37 -0.06
CA PHE A 17 -7.32 1.71 -0.46
C PHE A 17 -5.93 1.69 -1.12
N PHE A 18 -4.95 1.05 -0.48
CA PHE A 18 -3.58 1.05 -0.97
C PHE A 18 -3.46 0.30 -2.30
N VAL A 19 -3.83 -0.98 -2.33
CA VAL A 19 -3.66 -1.82 -3.52
C VAL A 19 -4.68 -1.46 -4.60
N GLY A 20 -5.95 -1.30 -4.22
CA GLY A 20 -7.01 -0.94 -5.16
C GLY A 20 -6.78 0.44 -5.77
N GLY A 21 -6.30 1.41 -4.99
CA GLY A 21 -5.94 2.73 -5.49
C GLY A 21 -4.77 2.70 -6.47
N GLN A 22 -3.75 1.88 -6.22
CA GLN A 22 -2.65 1.70 -7.18
C GLN A 22 -3.13 1.06 -8.49
N LEU A 23 -3.97 0.02 -8.40
CA LEU A 23 -4.59 -0.61 -9.57
C LEU A 23 -5.41 0.40 -10.38
N PHE A 24 -6.22 1.21 -9.70
CA PHE A 24 -7.00 2.27 -10.33
C PHE A 24 -6.09 3.31 -11.03
N LEU A 25 -5.01 3.73 -10.37
CA LEU A 25 -4.05 4.67 -10.97
C LEU A 25 -3.42 4.10 -12.22
N VAL A 26 -2.88 2.88 -12.16
CA VAL A 26 -2.17 2.23 -13.28
C VAL A 26 -3.12 1.91 -14.43
N ALA A 27 -4.32 1.39 -14.14
CA ALA A 27 -5.24 0.90 -15.16
C ALA A 27 -6.11 1.99 -15.80
N ALA A 28 -6.50 3.02 -15.05
CA ALA A 28 -7.47 4.01 -15.51
C ALA A 28 -6.90 5.44 -15.58
N VAL A 29 -6.22 5.90 -14.53
CA VAL A 29 -5.80 7.31 -14.43
C VAL A 29 -4.58 7.62 -15.30
N VAL A 30 -3.51 6.81 -15.21
CA VAL A 30 -2.29 7.03 -15.99
C VAL A 30 -2.55 6.98 -17.49
N PRO A 31 -3.32 6.00 -18.03
CA PRO A 31 -3.61 5.94 -19.47
C PRO A 31 -4.52 7.08 -19.96
N SER A 32 -5.40 7.61 -19.09
CA SER A 32 -6.31 8.71 -19.45
C SER A 32 -5.65 10.09 -19.40
N LEU A 33 -4.58 10.25 -18.61
CA LEU A 33 -3.84 11.51 -18.43
C LEU A 33 -2.41 11.45 -19.00
N ARG A 34 -2.24 10.81 -20.16
CA ARG A 34 -0.94 10.64 -20.83
C ARG A 34 -0.59 11.73 -21.85
N GLY A 35 -1.39 12.80 -21.93
CA GLY A 35 -1.23 13.87 -22.92
C GLY A 35 -0.17 14.92 -22.57
N GLY A 36 -0.42 16.15 -23.01
CA GLY A 36 0.51 17.29 -22.93
C GLY A 36 0.88 17.71 -21.50
N GLU A 37 1.53 18.86 -21.37
CA GLU A 37 2.09 19.32 -20.09
C GLU A 37 1.03 19.48 -18.98
N GLU A 38 -0.19 19.92 -19.32
CA GLU A 38 -1.30 20.04 -18.37
C GLU A 38 -1.71 18.71 -17.71
N ASP A 39 -1.74 17.63 -18.48
CA ASP A 39 -2.08 16.30 -17.98
C ASP A 39 -1.03 15.80 -16.99
N ARG A 40 0.25 16.08 -17.24
CA ARG A 40 1.35 15.74 -16.32
C ARG A 40 1.22 16.49 -14.99
N VAL A 41 0.78 17.74 -15.02
CA VAL A 41 0.53 18.54 -13.80
C VAL A 41 -0.63 17.93 -13.01
N ARG A 42 -1.74 17.57 -13.68
CA ARG A 42 -2.90 16.92 -13.04
C ARG A 42 -2.54 15.55 -12.46
N LEU A 43 -1.84 14.72 -13.23
CA LEU A 43 -1.37 13.40 -12.79
C LEU A 43 -0.49 13.52 -11.55
N ARG A 44 0.45 14.47 -11.52
CA ARG A 44 1.33 14.70 -10.37
C ARG A 44 0.56 15.16 -9.13
N ALA A 45 -0.49 15.98 -9.30
CA ALA A 45 -1.35 16.39 -8.20
C ALA A 45 -2.17 15.22 -7.63
N ILE A 46 -2.69 14.34 -8.49
CA ILE A 46 -3.40 13.12 -8.07
C ILE A 46 -2.44 12.17 -7.35
N ALA A 47 -1.29 11.86 -7.96
CA ALA A 47 -0.27 10.98 -7.41
C ALA A 47 0.21 11.46 -6.02
N ARG A 48 0.41 12.77 -5.84
CA ARG A 48 0.82 13.34 -4.54
C ARG A 48 -0.26 13.17 -3.45
N ARG A 49 -1.53 13.42 -3.77
CA ARG A 49 -2.64 13.23 -2.82
C ARG A 49 -2.81 11.75 -2.47
N PHE A 50 -2.75 10.88 -3.48
CA PHE A 50 -2.80 9.44 -3.28
C PHE A 50 -1.61 8.92 -2.48
N GLY A 51 -0.41 9.45 -2.69
CA GLY A 51 0.79 9.07 -1.94
C GLY A 51 0.69 9.40 -0.45
N TRP A 52 0.16 10.57 -0.08
CA TRP A 52 -0.14 10.89 1.31
C TRP A 52 -1.20 9.96 1.91
N GLY A 53 -2.29 9.69 1.18
CA GLY A 53 -3.28 8.70 1.60
C GLY A 53 -2.68 7.30 1.79
N SER A 54 -1.75 6.92 0.91
CA SER A 54 -1.06 5.63 0.96
C SER A 54 -0.15 5.51 2.17
N LEU A 55 0.53 6.58 2.58
CA LEU A 55 1.31 6.59 3.83
C LEU A 55 0.42 6.35 5.05
N VAL A 56 -0.75 6.99 5.10
CA VAL A 56 -1.72 6.76 6.19
C VAL A 56 -2.22 5.32 6.16
N ALA A 57 -2.58 4.79 4.98
CA ALA A 57 -3.01 3.40 4.84
C ALA A 57 -1.92 2.40 5.25
N LEU A 58 -0.66 2.63 4.88
CA LEU A 58 0.48 1.79 5.25
C LEU A 58 0.73 1.82 6.77
N LEU A 59 0.61 2.98 7.41
CA LEU A 59 0.70 3.08 8.86
C LEU A 59 -0.41 2.25 9.54
N VAL A 60 -1.65 2.37 9.05
CA VAL A 60 -2.78 1.58 9.54
C VAL A 60 -2.53 0.08 9.34
N LEU A 61 -2.00 -0.34 8.19
CA LEU A 61 -1.66 -1.74 7.90
C LEU A 61 -0.59 -2.28 8.86
N LEU A 62 0.44 -1.49 9.18
CA LEU A 62 1.48 -1.90 10.14
C LEU A 62 0.90 -2.09 11.54
N VAL A 63 0.15 -1.10 12.05
CA VAL A 63 -0.42 -1.16 13.40
C VAL A 63 -1.43 -2.29 13.53
N THR A 64 -2.37 -2.39 12.61
CA THR A 64 -3.40 -3.45 12.63
C THR A 64 -2.80 -4.83 12.36
N GLY A 65 -1.82 -4.94 11.47
CA GLY A 65 -1.10 -6.18 11.21
C GLY A 65 -0.34 -6.70 12.43
N ALA A 66 0.39 -5.83 13.12
CA ALA A 66 1.09 -6.17 14.37
C ALA A 66 0.12 -6.55 15.50
N ALA A 67 -1.00 -5.83 15.63
CA ALA A 67 -2.03 -6.15 16.62
C ALA A 67 -2.64 -7.55 16.38
N MET A 68 -2.98 -7.87 15.12
CA MET A 68 -3.48 -9.21 14.75
C MET A 68 -2.42 -10.30 14.96
N ALA A 69 -1.15 -10.03 14.64
CA ALA A 69 -0.07 -10.97 14.89
C ALA A 69 0.06 -11.35 16.37
N GLY A 70 -0.09 -10.36 17.27
CA GLY A 70 -0.15 -10.58 18.72
C GLY A 70 -1.36 -11.40 19.13
N HIS A 71 -2.55 -11.05 18.64
CA HIS A 71 -3.78 -11.75 18.98
C HIS A 71 -3.78 -13.23 18.55
N PHE A 72 -3.31 -13.50 17.34
CA PHE A 72 -3.25 -14.85 16.78
C PHE A 72 -1.94 -15.60 17.09
N HIS A 73 -1.08 -15.06 17.96
CA HIS A 73 0.19 -15.67 18.39
C HIS A 73 1.12 -16.07 17.22
N ARG A 74 1.14 -15.27 16.14
CA ARG A 74 1.87 -15.57 14.89
C ARG A 74 3.24 -14.90 14.77
N TRP A 75 3.78 -14.34 15.83
CA TRP A 75 5.11 -13.71 15.82
C TRP A 75 6.27 -14.69 15.54
N GLY A 76 6.04 -16.00 15.63
CA GLY A 76 7.03 -17.00 15.22
C GLY A 76 7.09 -17.27 13.71
N ASP A 77 6.15 -16.75 12.92
CA ASP A 77 6.04 -17.03 11.48
C ASP A 77 6.97 -16.13 10.66
N GLY A 78 7.96 -16.73 9.99
CA GLY A 78 8.89 -16.01 9.11
C GLY A 78 8.17 -15.28 7.97
N THR A 79 7.05 -15.82 7.47
CA THR A 79 6.24 -15.22 6.40
C THR A 79 5.62 -13.90 6.87
N LEU A 80 5.19 -13.84 8.13
CA LEU A 80 4.65 -12.63 8.75
C LEU A 80 5.73 -11.55 8.82
N HIS A 81 6.95 -11.89 9.24
CA HIS A 81 8.05 -10.94 9.31
C HIS A 81 8.42 -10.37 7.94
N VAL A 82 8.48 -11.22 6.91
CA VAL A 82 8.70 -10.77 5.53
C VAL A 82 7.58 -9.83 5.10
N LYS A 83 6.32 -10.16 5.40
CA LYS A 83 5.18 -9.29 5.07
C LYS A 83 5.28 -7.93 5.76
N LEU A 84 5.59 -7.88 7.06
CA LEU A 84 5.76 -6.63 7.80
C LEU A 84 6.93 -5.80 7.25
N ALA A 85 8.05 -6.44 6.92
CA ALA A 85 9.21 -5.78 6.32
C ALA A 85 8.85 -5.18 4.95
N LEU A 86 8.08 -5.89 4.12
CA LEU A 86 7.62 -5.39 2.82
C LEU A 86 6.67 -4.19 2.96
N VAL A 87 5.76 -4.21 3.94
CA VAL A 87 4.87 -3.06 4.21
C VAL A 87 5.69 -1.84 4.66
N ALA A 88 6.68 -2.04 5.54
CA ALA A 88 7.58 -0.97 5.96
C ALA A 88 8.40 -0.43 4.77
N LEU A 89 8.93 -1.32 3.93
CA LEU A 89 9.64 -0.96 2.70
C LEU A 89 8.74 -0.16 1.74
N ALA A 90 7.49 -0.58 1.54
CA ALA A 90 6.52 0.17 0.74
C ALA A 90 6.32 1.59 1.30
N GLY A 91 6.26 1.75 2.63
CA GLY A 91 6.19 3.07 3.28
C GLY A 91 7.40 3.95 2.97
N VAL A 92 8.60 3.39 3.07
CA VAL A 92 9.85 4.09 2.72
C VAL A 92 9.87 4.49 1.24
N LEU A 93 9.47 3.59 0.34
CA LEU A 93 9.43 3.86 -1.09
C LEU A 93 8.39 4.94 -1.44
N VAL A 94 7.20 4.92 -0.84
CA VAL A 94 6.18 5.95 -1.02
C VAL A 94 6.70 7.30 -0.50
N LEU A 95 7.32 7.33 0.68
CA LEU A 95 7.91 8.55 1.22
C LEU A 95 9.02 9.10 0.33
N TRP A 96 9.86 8.23 -0.22
CA TRP A 96 10.88 8.59 -1.21
C TRP A 96 10.21 9.19 -2.45
N HIS A 97 9.21 8.51 -3.00
CA HIS A 97 8.47 8.97 -4.18
C HIS A 97 7.87 10.37 -3.98
N LEU A 98 7.30 10.65 -2.80
CA LEU A 98 6.77 11.98 -2.45
C LEU A 98 7.87 13.06 -2.43
N ARG A 99 9.09 12.71 -2.02
CA ARG A 99 10.24 13.64 -2.02
C ARG A 99 10.90 13.77 -3.40
N ARG A 100 10.85 12.73 -4.24
CA ARG A 100 11.47 12.70 -5.58
C ARG A 100 10.49 12.16 -6.64
N PRO A 101 9.45 12.94 -6.99
CA PRO A 101 8.36 12.48 -7.88
C PRO A 101 8.77 12.33 -9.36
N GLN A 102 10.00 12.68 -9.74
CA GLN A 102 10.50 12.52 -11.11
C GLN A 102 10.94 11.07 -11.42
N GLN A 103 11.03 10.20 -10.41
CA GLN A 103 11.50 8.83 -10.57
C GLN A 103 10.34 7.85 -10.79
N HIS A 104 9.91 7.68 -12.05
CA HIS A 104 8.80 6.80 -12.44
C HIS A 104 9.01 5.33 -12.04
N TRP A 105 10.25 4.86 -11.92
CA TRP A 105 10.54 3.49 -11.49
C TRP A 105 10.10 3.22 -10.04
N LEU A 106 10.02 4.24 -9.18
CA LEU A 106 9.54 4.10 -7.81
C LEU A 106 8.06 3.73 -7.78
N GLU A 107 7.24 4.28 -8.67
CA GLU A 107 5.81 3.95 -8.77
C GLU A 107 5.63 2.47 -9.12
N GLY A 108 6.38 2.00 -10.12
CA GLY A 108 6.40 0.59 -10.51
C GLY A 108 6.89 -0.32 -9.38
N ALA A 109 7.94 0.07 -8.66
CA ALA A 109 8.46 -0.68 -7.54
C ALA A 109 7.43 -0.81 -6.40
N VAL A 110 6.76 0.28 -6.01
CA VAL A 110 5.71 0.26 -4.97
C VAL A 110 4.52 -0.60 -5.42
N PHE A 111 4.17 -0.58 -6.71
CA PHE A 111 3.11 -1.44 -7.25
C PHE A 111 3.48 -2.92 -7.19
N VAL A 112 4.68 -3.30 -7.63
CA VAL A 112 5.13 -4.70 -7.55
C VAL A 112 5.20 -5.17 -6.10
N VAL A 113 5.76 -4.35 -5.21
CA VAL A 113 5.83 -4.67 -3.77
C VAL A 113 4.43 -4.87 -3.18
N SER A 114 3.45 -4.05 -3.55
CA SER A 114 2.09 -4.19 -3.02
C SER A 114 1.41 -5.49 -3.47
N LEU A 115 1.63 -5.93 -4.71
CA LEU A 115 1.15 -7.22 -5.19
C LEU A 115 1.78 -8.39 -4.42
N VAL A 116 3.09 -8.31 -4.13
CA VAL A 116 3.78 -9.34 -3.31
C VAL A 116 3.21 -9.38 -1.88
N ILE A 117 2.91 -8.22 -1.29
CA ILE A 117 2.27 -8.15 0.05
C ILE A 117 0.91 -8.84 0.05
N VAL A 118 0.08 -8.63 -0.99
CA VAL A 118 -1.22 -9.30 -1.14
C VAL A 118 -1.02 -10.81 -1.24
N TRP A 119 -0.11 -11.24 -2.12
CA TRP A 119 0.17 -12.66 -2.35
C TRP A 119 0.57 -13.38 -1.06
N LEU A 120 1.51 -12.81 -0.30
CA LEU A 120 1.90 -13.34 1.01
C LEU A 120 0.74 -13.27 2.03
N GLY A 121 -0.15 -12.31 1.90
CA GLY A 121 -1.37 -12.26 2.70
C GLY A 121 -2.30 -13.45 2.46
N LEU A 122 -2.40 -13.91 1.21
CA LEU A 122 -3.19 -15.10 0.86
C LEU A 122 -2.54 -16.38 1.37
N SER A 123 -1.22 -16.51 1.27
CA SER A 123 -0.51 -17.72 1.74
C SER A 123 -0.59 -17.93 3.25
N ILE A 124 -0.78 -16.86 4.04
CA ILE A 124 -0.94 -16.93 5.51
C ILE A 124 -2.40 -17.22 5.91
N ALA A 125 -3.35 -17.01 5.00
CA ALA A 125 -4.78 -17.17 5.25
C ALA A 125 -5.28 -18.61 5.05
N HIS A 126 -4.43 -19.53 4.59
CA HIS A 126 -4.69 -20.96 4.46
C HIS A 126 -3.76 -21.73 5.40
#